data_AF-A0A5C3Q6P6-F1
#
_entry.id   AF-A0A5C3Q6P6-F1
#
_cell.length_a   1.000
_cell.length_b   1.000
_cell.length_c   1.000
_cell.angle_alpha   90.00
_cell.angle_beta   90.00
_cell.angle_gamma   90.00
#
_symmetry.space_group_name_H-M   'P 1'
#
loop_
_entity.id
_entity.type
_entity.pdbx_description
1 polymer ?
#
loop_
_entity_poly.entity_id
_entity_poly.type
_entity_poly.pdbx_seq_one_letter_code
_entity_poly.pdbx_strand_id
1 'polypeptide(L)'
;MSLPTAQLPYGHLESMRSKATQIIESIQSLHQLLAIDQPQIPYMPPWPELLAKYNLLLSQTHSFSASLTPALAASMQQNANTQISPYERISLHPTTSLSDAQIDTELVPLLRNQQTNDVLKMENDVVRRLAQSMSTKGSIGVLTSSTSSSTSRPPTTYQSVLQECSEIRTEHDKRAERAIRAVKMLRERFEWKARVEVEVEEPEELEWDPRLGPQPGPRVGETLPAMDVDEESESDSEEEGENGGGRRPDDDSSGDEQSVEGALASTGLTPA
;
A
#
# COMPACT_ATOMS: atom_id res chain seq x y z
N MET A 1 46.94 17.05 6.27
CA MET A 1 45.78 17.93 6.55
C MET A 1 44.69 17.05 7.13
N SER A 2 44.44 17.14 8.44
CA SER A 2 43.36 16.40 9.10
C SER A 2 42.04 17.08 8.77
N LEU A 3 41.12 16.35 8.15
CA LEU A 3 39.75 16.83 7.93
C LEU A 3 39.08 17.10 9.31
N PRO A 4 38.30 18.18 9.46
CA PRO A 4 37.54 18.42 10.67
C PRO A 4 36.56 17.26 10.88
N THR A 5 36.65 16.61 12.04
CA THR A 5 35.73 15.54 12.44
C THR A 5 34.36 16.16 12.69
N ALA A 6 33.46 16.05 11.71
CA ALA A 6 32.05 16.33 11.93
C ALA A 6 31.57 15.47 13.12
N GLN A 7 30.88 16.08 14.08
CA GLN A 7 30.28 15.35 15.20
C GLN A 7 29.20 14.41 14.62
N LEU A 8 29.56 13.14 14.44
CA LEU A 8 28.64 12.13 13.96
C LEU A 8 27.60 11.82 15.05
N PRO A 9 26.31 11.68 14.70
CA PRO A 9 25.27 11.30 15.64
C PRO A 9 25.37 9.80 15.99
N TYR A 10 26.41 9.43 16.74
CA TYR A 10 26.78 8.04 17.03
C TYR A 10 25.64 7.25 17.66
N GLY A 11 24.94 7.81 18.65
CA GLY A 11 23.81 7.14 19.30
C GLY A 11 22.64 6.84 18.33
N HIS A 12 22.42 7.68 17.33
CA HIS A 12 21.40 7.42 16.30
C HIS A 12 21.83 6.31 15.34
N LEU A 13 23.11 6.27 14.96
CA LEU A 13 23.67 5.22 14.11
C LEU A 13 23.68 3.86 14.83
N GLU A 14 24.01 3.84 16.12
CA GLU A 14 23.97 2.62 16.93
C GLU A 14 22.54 2.10 17.12
N SER A 15 21.58 2.99 17.37
CA SER A 15 20.16 2.64 17.40
C SER A 15 19.68 2.07 16.07
N MET A 16 20.04 2.70 14.95
CA MET A 16 19.72 2.19 13.61
C MET A 16 20.35 0.83 13.34
N ARG A 17 21.61 0.64 13.72
CA ARG A 17 22.30 -0.64 13.60
C ARG A 17 21.55 -1.73 14.36
N SER A 18 21.18 -1.47 15.61
CA SER A 18 20.41 -2.41 16.42
C SER A 18 19.07 -2.76 15.77
N LYS A 19 18.34 -1.77 15.26
CA LYS A 19 17.06 -1.98 14.54
C LYS A 19 17.23 -2.76 13.24
N ALA A 20 18.29 -2.47 12.47
CA ALA A 20 18.61 -3.20 11.25
C ALA A 20 18.94 -4.67 11.56
N THR A 21 19.72 -4.93 12.62
CA THR A 21 20.00 -6.29 13.08
C THR A 21 18.72 -7.03 13.48
N GLN A 22 17.79 -6.39 14.21
CA GLN A 22 16.50 -6.99 14.56
C GLN A 22 15.66 -7.37 13.33
N ILE A 23 15.65 -6.53 12.29
CA ILE A 23 14.97 -6.83 11.02
C ILE A 23 15.63 -8.04 10.34
N ILE A 24 16.96 -8.07 10.28
CA ILE A 24 17.71 -9.20 9.69
C ILE A 24 17.38 -10.50 10.41
N GLU A 25 17.39 -10.51 11.75
CA GLU A 25 17.04 -11.68 12.56
C GLU A 25 15.59 -12.14 12.32
N SER A 26 14.66 -11.20 12.18
CA SER A 26 13.25 -11.50 11.88
C SER A 26 13.07 -12.09 10.48
N ILE A 27 13.75 -11.55 9.48
CA ILE A 27 13.77 -12.09 8.11
C ILE A 27 14.38 -13.50 8.10
N GLN A 28 15.49 -13.71 8.80
CA GLN A 28 16.12 -15.02 8.92
C GLN A 28 15.21 -16.02 9.64
N SER A 29 14.49 -15.59 10.68
CA SER A 29 13.50 -16.43 11.37
C SER A 29 12.36 -16.83 10.44
N LEU A 30 11.84 -15.90 9.61
CA LEU A 30 10.83 -16.21 8.61
C LEU A 30 11.38 -17.14 7.52
N HIS A 31 12.61 -16.90 7.07
CA HIS A 31 13.28 -17.77 6.09
C HIS A 31 13.45 -19.18 6.64
N GLN A 32 13.86 -19.34 7.90
CA GLN A 32 13.97 -20.66 8.54
C GLN A 32 12.61 -21.37 8.65
N LEU A 33 11.54 -20.62 8.91
CA LEU A 33 10.18 -21.17 8.94
C LEU A 33 9.73 -21.61 7.53
N LEU A 34 10.11 -20.85 6.49
CA LEU A 34 9.77 -21.12 5.08
C LEU A 34 10.74 -22.06 4.37
N ALA A 35 11.89 -22.37 4.97
CA ALA A 35 12.90 -23.24 4.36
C ALA A 35 12.36 -24.68 4.31
N ILE A 36 11.70 -24.99 3.20
CA ILE A 36 11.18 -26.30 2.78
C ILE A 36 12.30 -27.37 2.68
N ASP A 37 13.57 -26.97 2.81
CA ASP A 37 14.75 -27.82 2.66
C ASP A 37 15.07 -28.69 3.91
N GLN A 38 14.24 -28.62 4.96
CA GLN A 38 14.27 -29.58 6.06
C GLN A 38 13.46 -30.83 5.65
N PRO A 39 14.08 -32.02 5.49
CA PRO A 39 13.40 -33.26 5.07
C PRO A 39 12.35 -33.78 6.09
N GLN A 40 12.05 -33.02 7.14
CA GLN A 40 11.20 -33.41 8.26
C GLN A 40 9.82 -32.72 8.23
N ILE A 41 9.59 -31.68 7.41
CA ILE A 41 8.32 -30.93 7.40
C ILE A 41 7.87 -30.68 5.94
N PRO A 42 7.13 -31.62 5.32
CA PRO A 42 6.64 -31.49 3.94
C PRO A 42 5.39 -30.61 3.82
N TYR A 43 5.03 -29.82 4.83
CA TYR A 43 3.82 -28.99 4.81
C TYR A 43 4.15 -27.53 5.08
N MET A 44 3.40 -26.65 4.42
CA MET A 44 3.50 -25.20 4.62
C MET A 44 3.13 -24.85 6.06
N PRO A 45 3.88 -23.94 6.72
CA PRO A 45 3.53 -23.46 8.04
C PRO A 45 2.08 -22.94 8.10
N PRO A 46 1.39 -23.10 9.24
CA PRO A 46 0.02 -22.66 9.38
C PRO A 46 -0.09 -21.14 9.21
N TRP A 47 -1.11 -20.67 8.49
CA TRP A 47 -1.31 -19.26 8.18
C TRP A 47 -1.20 -18.29 9.38
N PRO A 48 -1.76 -18.60 10.58
CA PRO A 48 -1.62 -17.73 11.74
C PRO A 48 -0.15 -17.47 12.15
N GLU A 49 0.72 -18.46 11.99
CA GLU A 49 2.14 -18.34 12.33
C GLU A 49 2.87 -17.45 11.32
N LEU A 50 2.59 -17.64 10.03
CA LEU A 50 3.09 -16.76 8.97
C LEU A 50 2.64 -15.32 9.21
N LEU A 51 1.35 -15.12 9.49
CA LEU A 51 0.78 -13.79 9.74
C LEU A 51 1.41 -13.12 10.97
N ALA A 52 1.69 -13.88 12.03
CA ALA A 52 2.40 -13.36 13.20
C ALA A 52 3.82 -12.88 12.85
N LYS A 53 4.57 -13.63 12.02
CA LYS A 53 5.91 -13.24 11.56
C LYS A 53 5.87 -12.04 10.62
N TYR A 54 4.90 -11.96 9.72
CA TYR A 54 4.69 -10.78 8.87
C TYR A 54 4.35 -9.53 9.67
N ASN A 55 3.47 -9.63 10.67
CA ASN A 55 3.14 -8.49 11.54
C ASN A 55 4.36 -8.03 12.35
N LEU A 56 5.19 -8.96 12.84
CA LEU A 56 6.44 -8.62 13.48
C LEU A 56 7.37 -7.86 12.52
N LEU A 57 7.58 -8.38 11.32
CA LEU A 57 8.41 -7.73 10.30
C LEU A 57 7.87 -6.34 9.92
N LEU A 58 6.56 -6.20 9.77
CA LEU A 58 5.91 -4.92 9.50
C LEU A 58 6.18 -3.91 10.62
N SER A 59 6.04 -4.33 11.89
CA SER A 59 6.27 -3.46 13.04
C SER A 59 7.74 -3.01 13.16
N GLN A 60 8.68 -3.91 12.86
CA GLN A 60 10.11 -3.61 12.87
C GLN A 60 10.50 -2.68 11.72
N THR A 61 10.01 -2.94 10.50
CA THR A 61 10.22 -2.04 9.34
C THR A 61 9.64 -0.66 9.61
N HIS A 62 8.45 -0.58 10.20
CA HIS A 62 7.87 0.70 10.61
C HIS A 62 8.74 1.45 11.62
N SER A 63 9.22 0.77 12.68
CA SER A 63 10.13 1.36 13.68
C SER A 63 11.45 1.83 13.06
N PHE A 64 11.99 1.09 12.10
CA PHE A 64 13.19 1.47 11.36
C PHE A 64 12.95 2.68 10.47
N SER A 65 11.87 2.69 9.68
CA SER A 65 11.47 3.82 8.83
C SER A 65 11.23 5.10 9.65
N ALA A 66 10.57 4.99 10.81
CA ALA A 66 10.36 6.11 11.72
C ALA A 66 11.67 6.68 12.31
N SER A 67 12.74 5.88 12.33
CA SER A 67 14.07 6.33 12.78
C SER A 67 14.87 7.00 11.66
N LEU A 68 14.65 6.58 10.41
CA LEU A 68 15.27 7.17 9.22
C LEU A 68 14.70 8.54 8.86
N THR A 69 13.44 8.78 9.21
CA THR A 69 12.75 10.04 8.94
C THR A 69 12.74 10.89 10.23
N PRO A 70 13.71 11.80 10.43
CA PRO A 70 13.55 12.84 11.42
C PRO A 70 12.37 13.69 10.96
N ALA A 71 11.37 13.87 11.83
CA ALA A 71 10.25 14.79 11.65
C ALA A 71 9.01 14.35 10.83
N LEU A 72 8.53 13.10 10.95
CA LEU A 72 7.06 12.92 10.84
C LEU A 72 6.35 13.30 12.15
N ALA A 73 7.00 13.10 13.31
CA ALA A 73 6.44 13.44 14.63
C ALA A 73 6.45 14.95 14.94
N ALA A 74 7.19 15.78 14.20
CA ALA A 74 7.20 17.24 14.39
C ALA A 74 6.14 17.98 13.56
N SER A 75 5.33 17.27 12.75
CA SER A 75 4.25 17.86 11.96
C SER A 75 3.08 18.42 12.79
N MET A 76 3.09 18.26 14.12
CA MET A 76 2.16 18.95 15.03
C MET A 76 2.73 20.22 15.67
N GLN A 77 4.00 20.60 15.41
CA GLN A 77 4.55 21.88 15.89
C GLN A 77 4.98 22.74 14.71
N GLN A 78 4.27 23.85 14.55
CA GLN A 78 4.50 24.92 13.59
C GLN A 78 5.92 25.50 13.73
N ASN A 79 6.91 24.90 13.08
CA ASN A 79 8.17 25.56 12.74
C ASN A 79 8.81 24.85 11.55
N ALA A 80 8.41 25.28 10.34
CA ALA A 80 8.91 24.82 9.05
C ALA A 80 10.32 25.36 8.74
N ASN A 81 11.27 25.22 9.67
CA ASN A 81 12.67 25.49 9.40
C ASN A 81 13.36 24.14 9.12
N THR A 82 13.39 23.77 7.84
CA THR A 82 14.15 22.65 7.22
C THR A 82 14.94 21.78 8.20
N GLN A 83 14.25 20.84 8.87
CA GLN A 83 14.89 19.74 9.61
C GLN A 83 15.43 18.75 8.58
N ILE A 84 16.54 19.11 7.94
CA ILE A 84 17.28 18.24 7.04
C ILE A 84 17.72 17.03 7.85
N SER A 85 17.48 15.83 7.32
CA SER A 85 17.81 14.61 8.03
C SER A 85 19.31 14.59 8.39
N PRO A 86 19.70 14.23 9.64
CA PRO A 86 21.11 14.25 10.01
C PRO A 86 21.90 13.22 9.20
N TYR A 87 21.22 12.27 8.55
CA TYR A 87 21.80 11.28 7.66
C TYR A 87 22.13 11.82 6.26
N GLU A 88 21.43 12.85 5.77
CA GLU A 88 21.68 13.44 4.44
C GLU A 88 23.00 14.19 4.36
N ARG A 89 23.55 14.63 5.51
CA ARG A 89 24.83 15.33 5.61
C ARG A 89 26.03 14.40 5.82
N ILE A 90 25.79 13.10 6.00
CA ILE A 90 26.87 12.14 6.27
C ILE A 90 27.36 11.57 4.93
N SER A 91 28.63 11.82 4.63
CA SER A 91 29.33 11.19 3.51
C SER A 91 30.20 10.04 4.02
N LEU A 92 29.98 8.84 3.50
CA LEU A 92 30.79 7.66 3.81
C LEU A 92 32.01 7.63 2.88
N HIS A 93 33.20 7.49 3.46
CA HIS A 93 34.45 7.26 2.73
C HIS A 93 35.29 6.24 3.48
N PRO A 94 36.07 5.38 2.78
CA PRO A 94 36.94 4.42 3.43
C PRO A 94 38.02 5.14 4.23
N THR A 95 38.27 4.68 5.46
CA THR A 95 39.28 5.26 6.37
C THR A 95 40.69 4.74 6.07
N THR A 96 40.80 3.64 5.32
CA THR A 96 42.06 3.04 4.89
C THR A 96 42.20 3.17 3.37
N SER A 97 43.42 3.43 2.89
CA SER A 97 43.70 3.38 1.45
C SER A 97 43.50 1.95 0.96
N LEU A 98 42.53 1.75 0.07
CA LEU A 98 42.26 0.49 -0.61
C LEU A 98 42.87 0.55 -2.02
N SER A 99 43.29 -0.59 -2.55
CA SER A 99 43.71 -0.67 -3.97
C SER A 99 42.49 -0.60 -4.90
N ASP A 100 42.66 -0.14 -6.13
CA ASP A 100 41.57 0.00 -7.12
C ASP A 100 40.78 -1.31 -7.30
N ALA A 101 41.47 -2.46 -7.34
CA ALA A 101 40.82 -3.77 -7.44
C ALA A 101 39.94 -4.14 -6.22
N GLN A 102 40.34 -3.73 -5.01
CA GLN A 102 39.56 -3.93 -3.79
C GLN A 102 38.37 -2.96 -3.72
N ILE A 103 38.56 -1.74 -4.21
CA ILE A 103 37.47 -0.76 -4.32
C ILE A 103 36.37 -1.34 -5.23
N ASP A 104 36.72 -1.83 -6.41
CA ASP A 104 35.74 -2.34 -7.38
C ASP A 104 35.06 -3.64 -6.93
N THR A 105 35.79 -4.53 -6.26
CA THR A 105 35.26 -5.87 -5.90
C THR A 105 34.50 -5.87 -4.57
N GLU A 106 34.99 -5.14 -3.56
CA GLU A 106 34.46 -5.23 -2.19
C GLU A 106 33.62 -4.00 -1.82
N LEU A 107 34.12 -2.80 -2.15
CA LEU A 107 33.51 -1.56 -1.66
C LEU A 107 32.36 -1.09 -2.55
N VAL A 108 32.55 -1.11 -3.87
CA VAL A 108 31.56 -0.62 -4.85
C VAL A 108 30.23 -1.37 -4.72
N PRO A 109 30.17 -2.71 -4.57
CA PRO A 109 28.90 -3.40 -4.37
C PRO A 109 28.19 -3.02 -3.07
N LEU A 110 28.94 -2.76 -1.99
CA LEU A 110 28.39 -2.42 -0.67
C LEU A 110 27.89 -0.97 -0.58
N LEU A 111 28.58 -0.04 -1.23
CA LEU A 111 28.19 1.38 -1.29
C LEU A 111 27.22 1.67 -2.44
N ARG A 112 26.78 0.66 -3.18
CA ARG A 112 25.86 0.81 -4.29
C ARG A 112 24.48 1.22 -3.78
N ASN A 113 24.09 2.45 -4.08
CA ASN A 113 22.74 2.96 -3.84
C ASN A 113 21.75 2.62 -4.97
N GLN A 114 22.03 1.56 -5.74
CA GLN A 114 21.16 1.18 -6.84
C GLN A 114 19.97 0.39 -6.29
N GLN A 115 18.78 0.91 -6.55
CA GLN A 115 17.53 0.21 -6.30
C GLN A 115 17.50 -1.14 -7.04
N THR A 116 16.79 -2.10 -6.48
CA THR A 116 16.53 -3.38 -7.16
C THR A 116 15.74 -3.15 -8.44
N ASN A 117 15.95 -4.00 -9.45
CA ASN A 117 15.32 -3.84 -10.76
C ASN A 117 13.78 -3.84 -10.67
N ASP A 118 13.21 -4.62 -9.75
CA ASP A 118 11.76 -4.71 -9.56
C ASP A 118 11.19 -3.42 -8.96
N VAL A 119 11.92 -2.77 -8.04
CA VAL A 119 11.54 -1.46 -7.51
C VAL A 119 11.58 -0.40 -8.61
N LEU A 120 12.63 -0.39 -9.43
CA LEU A 120 12.74 0.52 -10.58
C LEU A 120 11.58 0.35 -11.58
N LYS A 121 11.21 -0.89 -11.88
CA LYS A 121 10.04 -1.19 -12.74
C LYS A 121 8.76 -0.67 -12.12
N MET A 122 8.54 -0.94 -10.84
CA MET A 122 7.33 -0.51 -10.14
C MET A 122 7.24 1.02 -10.04
N GLU A 123 8.35 1.71 -9.76
CA GLU A 123 8.42 3.17 -9.78
C GLU A 123 8.07 3.73 -11.16
N ASN A 124 8.64 3.15 -12.23
CA ASN A 124 8.33 3.58 -13.59
C ASN A 124 6.84 3.41 -13.94
N ASP A 125 6.25 2.26 -13.57
CA ASP A 125 4.83 1.99 -13.78
C ASP A 125 3.94 2.96 -13.00
N VAL A 126 4.27 3.25 -11.74
CA VAL A 126 3.53 4.22 -10.92
C VAL A 126 3.65 5.63 -11.51
N VAL A 127 4.84 6.06 -11.90
CA VAL A 127 5.05 7.38 -12.54
C VAL A 127 4.30 7.47 -13.86
N ARG A 128 4.27 6.39 -14.66
CA ARG A 128 3.51 6.33 -15.91
C ARG A 128 2.01 6.43 -15.67
N ARG A 129 1.46 5.67 -14.72
CA ARG A 129 0.03 5.74 -14.36
C ARG A 129 -0.36 7.10 -13.81
N LEU A 130 0.50 7.70 -12.98
CA LEU A 130 0.30 9.07 -12.48
C LEU A 130 0.33 10.08 -13.61
N ALA A 131 1.31 9.98 -14.52
CA ALA A 131 1.38 10.85 -15.69
C ALA A 131 0.14 10.72 -16.59
N GLN A 132 -0.46 9.53 -16.70
CA GLN A 132 -1.71 9.35 -17.46
C GLN A 132 -2.92 10.03 -16.81
N SER A 133 -2.97 10.11 -15.47
CA SER A 133 -4.07 10.75 -14.75
C SER A 133 -3.91 12.27 -14.60
N MET A 134 -2.68 12.78 -14.73
CA MET A 134 -2.38 14.22 -14.69
C MET A 134 -2.80 14.94 -15.97
N SER A 135 -3.38 16.13 -15.82
CA SER A 135 -3.74 17.02 -16.93
C SER A 135 -2.50 17.50 -17.70
N THR A 136 -1.38 17.70 -17.00
CA THR A 136 -0.08 18.06 -17.60
C THR A 136 0.62 16.90 -18.30
N LYS A 137 0.13 15.65 -18.13
CA LYS A 137 0.82 14.42 -18.52
C LYS A 137 2.19 14.22 -17.86
N GLY A 138 2.40 14.83 -16.70
CA GLY A 138 3.66 14.75 -15.96
C GLY A 138 4.88 15.26 -16.75
N SER A 139 6.04 14.69 -16.49
CA SER A 139 7.29 15.02 -17.21
C SER A 139 7.25 14.65 -18.70
N ILE A 140 6.43 13.66 -19.09
CA ILE A 140 6.21 13.26 -20.49
C ILE A 140 5.57 14.41 -21.28
N GLY A 141 4.60 15.11 -20.69
CA GLY A 141 3.97 16.28 -21.30
C GLY A 141 4.96 17.43 -21.54
N VAL A 142 5.91 17.65 -20.64
CA VAL A 142 6.95 18.67 -20.80
C VAL A 142 7.88 18.34 -21.98
N LEU A 143 8.29 17.08 -22.11
CA LEU A 143 9.22 16.65 -23.16
C LEU A 143 8.56 16.60 -24.55
N THR A 144 7.29 16.19 -24.61
CA THR A 144 6.52 16.04 -25.87
C THR A 144 5.91 17.35 -26.36
N SER A 145 5.66 18.32 -25.47
CA SER A 145 5.16 19.65 -25.85
C SER A 145 6.20 20.49 -26.59
N SER A 146 7.50 20.11 -26.58
CA SER A 146 8.54 20.79 -27.37
C SER A 146 8.52 20.41 -28.86
N THR A 147 7.97 19.25 -29.21
CA THR A 147 7.96 18.72 -30.59
C THR A 147 6.61 18.84 -31.28
N SER A 148 5.54 19.18 -30.56
CA SER A 148 4.17 19.26 -31.09
C SER A 148 3.60 20.68 -30.98
N SER A 149 3.85 21.49 -32.02
CA SER A 149 3.31 22.84 -32.21
C SER A 149 1.82 22.83 -32.64
N SER A 150 0.97 22.08 -31.93
CA SER A 150 -0.49 22.10 -32.17
C SER A 150 -1.17 23.09 -31.23
N THR A 151 -1.67 24.16 -31.84
CA THR A 151 -2.56 25.22 -31.35
C THR A 151 -3.56 24.79 -30.27
N SER A 152 -3.44 25.35 -29.05
CA SER A 152 -4.53 25.83 -28.16
C SER A 152 -4.24 25.70 -26.64
N ARG A 153 -3.21 24.98 -26.21
CA ARG A 153 -2.82 24.91 -24.80
C ARG A 153 -1.48 25.61 -24.53
N PRO A 154 -1.35 26.32 -23.39
CA PRO A 154 -0.05 26.86 -22.97
C PRO A 154 0.94 25.69 -22.79
N PRO A 155 2.23 25.89 -23.12
CA PRO A 155 3.23 24.84 -23.03
C PRO A 155 3.35 24.36 -21.58
N THR A 156 3.28 23.04 -21.39
CA THR A 156 3.45 22.43 -20.07
C THR A 156 4.87 22.66 -19.56
N THR A 157 5.02 23.39 -18.45
CA THR A 157 6.32 23.63 -17.81
C THR A 157 6.55 22.68 -16.64
N TYR A 158 7.82 22.44 -16.28
CA TYR A 158 8.15 21.67 -15.06
C TYR A 158 7.50 22.25 -13.80
N GLN A 159 7.40 23.58 -13.71
CA GLN A 159 6.76 24.25 -12.58
C GLN A 159 5.26 23.96 -12.53
N SER A 160 4.57 23.89 -13.69
CA SER A 160 3.16 23.49 -13.76
C SER A 160 2.94 22.05 -13.29
N VAL A 161 3.84 21.12 -13.66
CA VAL A 161 3.76 19.71 -13.22
C VAL A 161 3.94 19.60 -11.70
N LEU A 162 4.93 20.30 -11.15
CA LEU A 162 5.19 20.31 -9.70
C LEU A 162 4.02 20.91 -8.92
N GLN A 163 3.41 21.97 -9.44
CA GLN A 163 2.24 22.59 -8.84
C GLN A 163 1.05 21.63 -8.85
N GLU A 164 0.76 20.98 -9.98
CA GLU A 164 -0.32 19.97 -10.07
C GLU A 164 -0.06 18.80 -9.11
N CYS A 165 1.17 18.28 -9.03
CA CYS A 165 1.54 17.25 -8.05
C CYS A 165 1.33 17.70 -6.60
N SER A 166 1.59 18.97 -6.29
CA SER A 166 1.35 19.51 -4.94
C SER A 166 -0.14 19.62 -4.62
N GLU A 167 -0.94 20.04 -5.60
CA GLU A 167 -2.40 20.15 -5.48
C GLU A 167 -3.04 18.77 -5.27
N ILE A 168 -2.73 17.80 -6.14
CA ILE A 168 -3.20 16.41 -6.03
C ILE A 168 -2.90 15.85 -4.63
N ARG A 169 -1.68 16.08 -4.12
CA ARG A 169 -1.29 15.66 -2.78
C ARG A 169 -2.17 16.28 -1.71
N THR A 170 -2.34 17.60 -1.73
CA THR A 170 -3.16 18.30 -0.72
C THR A 170 -4.62 17.88 -0.75
N GLU A 171 -5.19 17.64 -1.93
CA GLU A 171 -6.56 17.14 -2.04
C GLU A 171 -6.69 15.72 -1.51
N HIS A 172 -5.75 14.84 -1.87
CA HIS A 172 -5.71 13.47 -1.39
C HIS A 172 -5.60 13.43 0.15
N ASP A 173 -4.68 14.20 0.72
CA ASP A 173 -4.48 14.28 2.17
C ASP A 173 -5.76 14.78 2.88
N LYS A 174 -6.42 15.80 2.34
CA LYS A 174 -7.73 16.27 2.86
C LYS A 174 -8.81 15.18 2.80
N ARG A 175 -8.85 14.38 1.73
CA ARG A 175 -9.80 13.25 1.61
C ARG A 175 -9.49 12.17 2.66
N ALA A 176 -8.23 11.82 2.82
CA ALA A 176 -7.79 10.86 3.85
C ALA A 176 -8.11 11.36 5.26
N GLU A 177 -7.84 12.63 5.58
CA GLU A 177 -8.18 13.22 6.87
C GLU A 177 -9.69 13.22 7.16
N ARG A 178 -10.52 13.51 6.16
CA ARG A 178 -11.99 13.41 6.30
C ARG A 178 -12.42 11.98 6.60
N ALA A 179 -11.86 11.00 5.89
CA ALA A 179 -12.16 9.59 6.11
C ALA A 179 -11.73 9.12 7.51
N ILE A 180 -10.53 9.49 7.96
CA ILE A 180 -10.02 9.16 9.30
C ILE A 180 -10.93 9.76 10.38
N ARG A 181 -11.36 11.02 10.21
CA ARG A 181 -12.31 11.66 11.14
C ARG A 181 -13.65 10.95 11.17
N ALA A 182 -14.20 10.57 10.01
CA ALA A 182 -15.45 9.83 9.93
C ALA A 182 -15.36 8.47 10.65
N VAL A 183 -14.30 7.69 10.39
CA VAL A 183 -14.06 6.40 11.07
C VAL A 183 -13.90 6.59 12.58
N LYS A 184 -13.21 7.65 13.01
CA LYS A 184 -13.06 7.96 14.44
C LYS A 184 -14.41 8.28 15.09
N MET A 185 -15.25 9.09 14.45
CA MET A 185 -16.60 9.40 14.93
C MET A 185 -17.48 8.14 15.02
N LEU A 186 -17.42 7.24 14.04
CA LEU A 186 -18.14 5.97 14.08
C LEU A 186 -17.67 5.08 15.23
N ARG A 187 -16.34 4.97 15.42
CA ARG A 187 -15.75 4.20 16.52
C ARG A 187 -16.14 4.74 17.90
N GLU A 188 -16.32 6.05 18.03
CA GLU A 188 -16.75 6.70 19.29
C GLU A 188 -18.26 6.61 19.51
N ARG A 189 -19.06 6.59 18.43
CA ARG A 189 -20.53 6.50 18.48
C ARG A 189 -21.04 5.11 18.85
N PHE A 190 -20.36 4.05 18.42
CA PHE A 190 -20.76 2.68 18.68
C PHE A 190 -19.84 2.05 19.72
N GLU A 191 -20.38 1.55 20.84
CA GLU A 191 -19.58 0.80 21.81
C GLU A 191 -19.32 -0.63 21.30
N TRP A 192 -18.38 -0.76 20.38
CA TRP A 192 -17.99 -2.01 19.70
C TRP A 192 -17.51 -3.16 20.62
N LYS A 193 -17.34 -2.90 21.93
CA LYS A 193 -17.05 -3.92 22.95
C LYS A 193 -18.28 -4.33 23.76
N ALA A 194 -19.29 -3.47 23.84
CA ALA A 194 -20.63 -3.87 24.23
C ALA A 194 -21.18 -4.61 23.03
N ARG A 195 -21.01 -5.93 23.03
CA ARG A 195 -21.61 -6.82 22.04
C ARG A 195 -23.03 -6.31 21.82
N VAL A 196 -23.34 -5.84 20.62
CA VAL A 196 -24.36 -6.44 19.75
C VAL A 196 -25.35 -7.26 20.60
N GLU A 197 -26.05 -6.59 21.52
CA GLU A 197 -27.28 -7.09 22.12
C GLU A 197 -28.29 -6.76 21.04
N VAL A 198 -28.24 -7.61 20.03
CA VAL A 198 -29.10 -7.52 18.87
C VAL A 198 -30.50 -7.78 19.40
N GLU A 199 -31.22 -6.69 19.67
CA GLU A 199 -32.69 -6.61 19.68
C GLU A 199 -33.26 -6.82 18.25
N VAL A 200 -32.59 -7.59 17.39
CA VAL A 200 -33.17 -8.14 16.17
C VAL A 200 -33.24 -9.63 16.42
N GLU A 201 -34.39 -10.04 16.96
CA GLU A 201 -34.86 -11.42 16.96
C GLU A 201 -34.43 -12.08 15.63
N GLU A 202 -33.54 -13.07 15.71
CA GLU A 202 -33.07 -13.82 14.55
C GLU A 202 -34.31 -14.27 13.76
N PRO A 203 -34.45 -13.92 12.45
CA PRO A 203 -35.42 -14.59 11.61
C PRO A 203 -35.12 -16.09 11.70
N GLU A 204 -36.10 -16.85 12.18
CA GLU A 204 -36.03 -18.28 12.50
C GLU A 204 -35.05 -19.02 11.60
N GLU A 205 -34.14 -19.76 12.24
CA GLU A 205 -33.14 -20.63 11.64
C GLU A 205 -33.72 -21.36 10.42
N LEU A 206 -33.22 -21.02 9.23
CA LEU A 206 -33.39 -21.85 8.05
C LEU A 206 -32.69 -23.18 8.36
N GLU A 207 -33.45 -24.16 8.85
CA GLU A 207 -33.01 -25.55 9.11
C GLU A 207 -32.38 -26.12 7.84
N TRP A 208 -31.09 -25.90 7.66
CA TRP A 208 -30.32 -26.61 6.65
C TRP A 208 -29.92 -27.95 7.25
N ASP A 209 -30.85 -28.92 7.24
CA ASP A 209 -30.60 -30.29 7.68
C ASP A 209 -29.63 -30.98 6.72
N PRO A 210 -28.38 -31.29 7.14
CA PRO A 210 -27.40 -31.99 6.30
C PRO A 210 -27.81 -33.43 5.95
N ARG A 211 -28.93 -33.94 6.49
CA ARG A 211 -29.48 -35.27 6.18
C ARG A 211 -30.46 -35.26 5.01
N LEU A 212 -30.93 -34.09 4.58
CA LEU A 212 -31.71 -33.94 3.36
C LEU A 212 -30.77 -33.76 2.17
N GLY A 213 -30.04 -34.82 1.84
CA GLY A 213 -29.35 -34.95 0.56
C GLY A 213 -30.33 -34.76 -0.61
N PRO A 214 -29.82 -34.58 -1.86
CA PRO A 214 -30.65 -34.34 -3.03
C PRO A 214 -31.71 -35.44 -3.14
N GLN A 215 -32.97 -35.05 -3.00
CA GLN A 215 -34.10 -35.97 -3.10
C GLN A 215 -34.06 -36.62 -4.50
N PRO A 216 -34.00 -37.96 -4.61
CA PRO A 216 -34.17 -38.61 -5.89
C PRO A 216 -35.63 -38.42 -6.32
N GLY A 217 -35.84 -37.64 -7.38
CA GLY A 217 -37.13 -37.56 -8.05
C GLY A 217 -37.65 -38.94 -8.47
N PRO A 218 -38.96 -39.10 -8.66
CA PRO A 218 -39.58 -40.39 -8.93
C PRO A 218 -39.12 -40.93 -10.28
N ARG A 219 -38.29 -41.99 -10.22
CA ARG A 219 -38.00 -42.86 -11.36
C ARG A 219 -39.24 -43.68 -11.71
N VAL A 220 -40.00 -43.24 -12.71
CA VAL A 220 -40.65 -44.17 -13.65
C VAL A 220 -39.57 -44.61 -14.64
N GLY A 221 -39.46 -45.92 -14.81
CA GLY A 221 -38.24 -46.60 -15.19
C GLY A 221 -37.76 -46.39 -16.63
N GLU A 222 -36.48 -46.67 -16.82
CA GLU A 222 -35.98 -47.61 -17.84
C GLU A 222 -34.46 -47.77 -17.67
N THR A 223 -34.06 -49.03 -17.45
CA THR A 223 -32.83 -49.72 -17.86
C THR A 223 -31.52 -48.94 -18.08
N LEU A 224 -30.51 -49.28 -17.25
CA LEU A 224 -29.07 -49.13 -17.53
C LEU A 224 -28.65 -49.95 -18.78
N PRO A 225 -27.59 -49.53 -19.50
CA PRO A 225 -26.22 -50.00 -19.21
C PRO A 225 -25.20 -48.83 -19.21
N ALA A 226 -24.29 -48.71 -18.24
CA ALA A 226 -22.93 -49.31 -18.17
C ALA A 226 -21.93 -48.78 -19.23
N MET A 227 -20.75 -48.34 -18.75
CA MET A 227 -19.50 -47.99 -19.47
C MET A 227 -19.53 -46.61 -20.18
N ASP A 228 -18.51 -45.77 -20.20
CA ASP A 228 -17.09 -45.92 -19.85
C ASP A 228 -16.54 -44.54 -19.43
N VAL A 229 -15.48 -44.57 -18.62
CA VAL A 229 -14.65 -43.40 -18.29
C VAL A 229 -13.69 -43.19 -19.45
N ASP A 230 -13.72 -42.02 -20.08
CA ASP A 230 -12.61 -41.59 -20.93
C ASP A 230 -12.11 -40.22 -20.49
N GLU A 231 -10.81 -40.23 -20.26
CA GLU A 231 -9.91 -39.20 -19.82
C GLU A 231 -9.51 -38.33 -21.04
N GLU A 232 -8.81 -37.22 -20.80
CA GLU A 232 -8.16 -36.35 -21.81
C GLU A 232 -9.03 -35.24 -22.44
N SER A 233 -8.73 -33.98 -22.10
CA SER A 233 -8.05 -33.08 -23.05
C SER A 233 -7.76 -31.72 -22.41
N GLU A 234 -6.48 -31.38 -22.32
CA GLU A 234 -6.00 -30.02 -22.11
C GLU A 234 -6.30 -29.19 -23.37
N SER A 235 -6.83 -27.97 -23.23
CA SER A 235 -6.66 -26.96 -24.27
C SER A 235 -6.69 -25.56 -23.69
N ASP A 236 -5.49 -24.99 -23.64
CA ASP A 236 -5.13 -23.60 -23.77
C ASP A 236 -5.94 -22.87 -24.86
N SER A 237 -6.37 -21.63 -24.59
CA SER A 237 -6.88 -20.68 -25.59
C SER A 237 -6.94 -19.26 -24.98
N GLU A 238 -5.92 -18.47 -25.32
CA GLU A 238 -5.99 -17.01 -25.36
C GLU A 238 -6.99 -16.56 -26.43
N GLU A 239 -7.87 -15.60 -26.12
CA GLU A 239 -8.44 -14.76 -27.18
C GLU A 239 -8.81 -13.36 -26.66
N GLU A 240 -8.23 -12.36 -27.31
CA GLU A 240 -8.59 -10.95 -27.22
C GLU A 240 -9.99 -10.72 -27.82
N GLY A 241 -10.73 -9.78 -27.24
CA GLY A 241 -12.03 -9.34 -27.76
C GLY A 241 -12.30 -7.87 -27.44
N GLU A 242 -11.86 -7.01 -28.35
CA GLU A 242 -12.29 -5.61 -28.47
C GLU A 242 -13.81 -5.48 -28.68
N ASN A 243 -14.32 -4.34 -28.21
CA ASN A 243 -15.43 -3.55 -28.78
C ASN A 243 -16.82 -3.70 -28.15
N GLY A 244 -17.34 -2.56 -27.67
CA GLY A 244 -18.71 -2.43 -27.17
C GLY A 244 -18.99 -1.06 -26.56
N GLY A 245 -18.93 0.00 -27.37
CA GLY A 245 -19.39 1.33 -26.98
C GLY A 245 -20.90 1.36 -26.67
N GLY A 246 -21.30 2.13 -25.64
CA GLY A 246 -22.71 2.30 -25.35
C GLY A 246 -23.05 3.10 -24.08
N ARG A 247 -23.15 4.42 -24.25
CA ARG A 247 -24.07 5.36 -23.57
C ARG A 247 -23.91 5.66 -22.06
N ARG A 248 -23.67 6.95 -21.83
CA ARG A 248 -23.93 7.72 -20.60
C ARG A 248 -25.33 7.48 -20.03
N PRO A 249 -25.46 7.62 -18.71
CA PRO A 249 -26.45 8.50 -18.13
C PRO A 249 -25.74 9.64 -17.39
N ASP A 250 -26.00 10.86 -17.85
CA ASP A 250 -25.93 12.03 -17.00
C ASP A 250 -26.98 11.80 -15.89
N ASP A 251 -26.55 11.65 -14.62
CA ASP A 251 -27.45 11.73 -13.47
C ASP A 251 -26.88 12.69 -12.44
N ASP A 252 -27.76 13.61 -12.09
CA ASP A 252 -27.56 14.88 -11.45
C ASP A 252 -27.82 14.68 -9.95
N SER A 253 -26.75 14.54 -9.17
CA SER A 253 -26.85 14.38 -7.71
C SER A 253 -25.99 15.42 -6.98
N SER A 254 -26.29 16.69 -7.24
CA SER A 254 -26.01 17.78 -6.31
C SER A 254 -27.27 18.03 -5.47
N GLY A 255 -27.40 17.34 -4.33
CA GLY A 255 -28.62 17.43 -3.51
C GLY A 255 -28.52 17.13 -2.02
N ASP A 256 -27.42 16.57 -1.50
CA ASP A 256 -27.37 16.07 -0.10
C ASP A 256 -26.32 16.76 0.80
N GLU A 257 -25.91 18.00 0.49
CA GLU A 257 -24.96 18.75 1.33
C GLU A 257 -25.63 19.69 2.36
N GLN A 258 -26.96 19.80 2.40
CA GLN A 258 -27.66 20.71 3.35
C GLN A 258 -28.36 20.02 4.52
N SER A 259 -28.50 18.69 4.53
CA SER A 259 -29.28 18.02 5.58
C SER A 259 -28.51 17.77 6.90
N VAL A 260 -27.20 17.98 6.93
CA VAL A 260 -26.38 17.75 8.13
C VAL A 260 -26.13 19.00 9.00
N GLU A 261 -26.42 20.21 8.49
CA GLU A 261 -26.35 21.45 9.28
C GLU A 261 -27.68 21.78 9.99
N GLY A 262 -28.82 21.31 9.47
CA GLY A 262 -30.15 21.58 10.05
C GLY A 262 -30.45 20.86 11.36
N ALA A 263 -29.77 19.75 11.65
CA ALA A 263 -29.95 18.97 12.89
C ALA A 263 -29.29 19.60 14.13
N LEU A 264 -28.49 20.66 13.96
CA LEU A 264 -27.79 21.36 15.05
C LEU A 264 -28.48 22.66 15.49
N ALA A 265 -29.54 23.11 14.81
CA ALA A 265 -30.24 24.35 15.12
C ALA A 265 -31.55 24.18 15.94
N SER A 266 -32.05 22.94 16.11
CA SER A 266 -33.36 22.68 16.73
C SER A 266 -33.29 22.21 18.19
N THR A 267 -32.12 22.20 18.83
CA THR A 267 -31.98 21.89 20.27
C THR A 267 -31.44 23.09 21.03
N GLY A 268 -32.09 24.24 20.89
CA GLY A 268 -31.91 25.41 21.75
C GLY A 268 -33.02 25.44 22.80
N LEU A 269 -32.71 24.99 24.02
CA LEU A 269 -33.54 25.20 25.20
C LEU A 269 -33.85 26.70 25.38
N THR A 270 -35.14 27.07 25.34
CA THR A 270 -35.64 28.34 25.88
C THR A 270 -35.82 28.22 27.40
N PRO A 271 -35.24 29.09 28.22
CA PRO A 271 -35.52 29.13 29.65
C PRO A 271 -36.87 29.83 29.91
N ALA A 272 -37.65 29.26 30.81
CA ALA A 272 -38.73 29.94 31.53
C ALA A 272 -38.34 30.04 33.00
#